data_AF-A0A2W1MUR2-F1
#
_entry.id   AF-A0A2W1MUR2-F1
#
_cell.length_a   1.000
_cell.length_b   1.000
_cell.length_c   1.000
_cell.angle_alpha   90.00
_cell.angle_beta   90.00
_cell.angle_gamma   90.00
#
_symmetry.space_group_name_H-M   'P 1'
#
loop_
_entity.id
_entity.type
_entity.pdbx_description
1 polymer ?
#
loop_
_entity_poly.entity_id
_entity_poly.type
_entity_poly.pdbx_seq_one_letter_code
_entity_poly.pdbx_strand_id
1 'polypeptide(L)'
;TNGNGVIDGAELAPAGTDADADGLDDNFDSMPLTAVNTFTNAANGTIDPVTDGIFADADAPGLGDLDYRELDSDGDGIADVIDPDDDNDGILDVDEGTGDSDGDGIPDYLDLDSDNDGIPDVTENGGSDPDGDGVLGTGPITDTDGDGLSDLVDPDNGGSILPVLDRDEDGIPDYLDLDSDNDGITDVIEAGGTDPDGDGVIGTGPISDLNGNGLSSIVDPNEFGGIVLPNPDTDLDGVNDMNDVDSDNDGIADVVEAGGTDPDGDGQIGTGPITDTDGDGLSDIV
;
A
#
# COMPACT_ATOMS: atom_id res chain seq x y z
N THR A 1 18.63 12.01 13.29
CA THR A 1 18.26 10.82 14.05
C THR A 1 19.28 9.71 13.89
N ASN A 2 19.36 8.79 14.86
CA ASN A 2 20.02 7.50 14.63
C ASN A 2 19.08 6.49 13.92
N GLY A 3 17.95 6.97 13.38
CA GLY A 3 17.00 6.22 12.57
C GLY A 3 16.23 5.14 13.31
N ASN A 4 16.03 5.27 14.63
CA ASN A 4 15.42 4.20 15.43
C ASN A 4 13.97 4.47 15.89
N GLY A 5 13.33 5.55 15.43
CA GLY A 5 11.94 5.88 15.78
C GLY A 5 11.65 6.16 17.27
N VAL A 6 12.67 6.30 18.13
CA VAL A 6 12.47 6.48 19.59
C VAL A 6 13.11 7.78 20.07
N ILE A 7 12.29 8.67 20.66
CA ILE A 7 12.76 9.90 21.33
C ILE A 7 13.57 9.52 22.59
N ASP A 8 14.88 9.39 22.45
CA ASP A 8 15.83 9.28 23.55
C ASP A 8 16.90 10.40 23.50
N GLY A 9 17.72 10.50 24.55
CA GLY A 9 18.73 11.56 24.69
C GLY A 9 19.91 11.49 23.71
N ALA A 10 19.85 10.64 22.67
CA ALA A 10 20.85 10.50 21.61
C ALA A 10 20.47 11.22 20.31
N GLU A 11 19.30 11.86 20.23
CA GLU A 11 18.91 12.67 19.05
C GLU A 11 19.80 13.91 18.89
N LEU A 12 20.07 14.31 17.63
CA LEU A 12 20.81 15.53 17.35
C LEU A 12 20.04 16.72 17.94
N ALA A 13 20.69 17.50 18.80
CA ALA A 13 20.07 18.72 19.32
C ALA A 13 19.93 19.75 18.19
N PRO A 14 18.83 20.53 18.14
CA PRO A 14 18.70 21.64 17.21
C PRO A 14 19.89 22.60 17.28
N ALA A 15 20.31 23.11 16.11
CA ALA A 15 21.37 24.11 16.01
C ALA A 15 20.94 25.45 16.61
N GLY A 16 19.64 25.73 16.64
CA GLY A 16 19.04 27.03 16.91
C GLY A 16 19.33 28.04 15.81
N THR A 17 19.63 27.57 14.60
CA THR A 17 19.94 28.40 13.43
C THR A 17 19.11 27.92 12.25
N ASP A 18 18.66 28.90 11.47
CA ASP A 18 17.89 28.75 10.23
C ASP A 18 18.55 29.75 9.25
N ALA A 19 19.43 29.22 8.40
CA ALA A 19 20.41 30.02 7.65
C ALA A 19 19.82 30.65 6.39
N ASP A 20 18.86 30.01 5.75
CA ASP A 20 18.14 30.52 4.58
C ASP A 20 16.73 31.04 4.89
N ALA A 21 16.32 30.97 6.16
CA ALA A 21 15.12 31.59 6.72
C ALA A 21 13.82 30.98 6.17
N ASP A 22 13.82 29.67 5.96
CA ASP A 22 12.67 28.90 5.48
C ASP A 22 11.82 28.29 6.61
N GLY A 23 12.30 28.34 7.85
CA GLY A 23 11.60 27.86 9.04
C GLY A 23 12.09 26.52 9.58
N LEU A 24 13.00 25.83 8.89
CA LEU A 24 13.65 24.61 9.39
C LEU A 24 14.97 24.94 10.09
N ASP A 25 15.31 24.15 11.11
CA ASP A 25 16.60 24.28 11.79
C ASP A 25 17.70 23.62 10.95
N ASP A 26 18.83 24.28 10.77
CA ASP A 26 19.95 23.87 9.91
C ASP A 26 20.47 22.44 10.17
N ASN A 27 20.26 21.88 11.37
CA ASN A 27 20.64 20.49 11.67
C ASN A 27 19.67 19.44 11.11
N PHE A 28 18.50 19.88 10.68
CA PHE A 28 17.39 19.10 10.13
C PHE A 28 17.03 19.54 8.71
N ASP A 29 17.57 20.65 8.25
CA ASP A 29 17.49 21.10 6.87
C ASP A 29 18.45 20.31 5.97
N SER A 30 17.88 19.51 5.06
CA SER A 30 18.61 18.72 4.07
C SER A 30 18.90 19.51 2.77
N MET A 31 18.31 20.70 2.63
CA MET A 31 18.48 21.55 1.47
C MET A 31 19.74 22.43 1.59
N PRO A 32 20.27 22.92 0.45
CA PRO A 32 21.43 23.78 0.50
C PRO A 32 21.03 25.14 1.09
N LEU A 33 21.63 25.49 2.23
CA LEU A 33 21.58 26.76 3.04
C LEU A 33 21.74 28.11 2.28
N THR A 34 21.59 28.12 0.97
CA THR A 34 21.73 29.25 0.03
C THR A 34 20.61 29.29 -1.00
N ALA A 35 19.73 28.29 -1.03
CA ALA A 35 18.65 28.16 -2.00
C ALA A 35 17.35 28.64 -1.35
N VAL A 36 17.10 29.95 -1.40
CA VAL A 36 15.74 30.47 -1.17
C VAL A 36 14.87 29.94 -2.31
N ASN A 37 14.17 28.84 -2.07
CA ASN A 37 13.16 28.33 -2.98
C ASN A 37 11.90 29.22 -2.89
N THR A 38 11.04 29.11 -3.88
CA THR A 38 9.80 29.90 -3.96
C THR A 38 8.64 29.24 -3.18
N PHE A 39 8.91 28.22 -2.37
CA PHE A 39 7.97 27.63 -1.41
C PHE A 39 8.05 28.39 -0.09
N THR A 40 7.95 29.72 -0.18
CA THR A 40 8.25 30.60 0.96
C THR A 40 7.22 30.40 2.08
N ASN A 41 7.65 29.79 3.19
CA ASN A 41 7.08 29.99 4.52
C ASN A 41 7.25 31.48 4.90
N ALA A 42 6.31 32.29 4.43
CA ALA A 42 6.29 33.72 4.71
C ALA A 42 5.36 34.02 5.89
N ALA A 43 5.77 33.69 7.11
CA ALA A 43 5.27 34.39 8.29
C ALA A 43 6.29 34.48 9.43
N ASN A 44 7.20 35.45 9.32
CA ASN A 44 7.82 36.11 10.47
C ASN A 44 6.74 36.49 11.52
N GLY A 45 6.74 35.75 12.62
CA GLY A 45 5.94 36.01 13.80
C GLY A 45 6.69 35.77 15.11
N THR A 46 8.00 36.04 15.18
CA THR A 46 8.78 36.08 16.45
C THR A 46 8.49 34.93 17.42
N ILE A 47 8.74 33.69 17.03
CA ILE A 47 8.74 32.58 17.99
C ILE A 47 10.19 32.32 18.40
N ASP A 48 10.48 32.54 19.68
CA ASP A 48 11.77 32.23 20.30
C ASP A 48 11.63 30.83 20.93
N PRO A 49 12.29 29.79 20.37
CA PRO A 49 12.15 28.41 20.82
C PRO A 49 12.62 28.19 22.27
N VAL A 50 13.32 29.16 22.86
CA VAL A 50 13.79 29.12 24.25
C VAL A 50 12.76 29.72 25.23
N THR A 51 11.92 30.67 24.80
CA THR A 51 10.99 31.38 25.71
C THR A 51 9.52 31.03 25.51
N ASP A 52 9.12 30.56 24.33
CA ASP A 52 7.69 30.31 24.03
C ASP A 52 7.23 28.89 24.35
N GLY A 53 8.16 27.94 24.55
CA GLY A 53 7.87 26.64 25.18
C GLY A 53 6.86 25.74 24.47
N ILE A 54 6.44 26.08 23.26
CA ILE A 54 5.53 25.30 22.44
C ILE A 54 6.02 25.34 21.00
N PHE A 55 6.32 24.17 20.44
CA PHE A 55 6.31 23.90 19.01
C PHE A 55 4.84 23.85 18.54
N ALA A 56 4.09 24.93 18.79
CA ALA A 56 2.65 24.97 18.51
C ALA A 56 2.47 25.28 17.04
N ASP A 57 2.16 24.21 16.31
CA ASP A 57 1.07 24.16 15.36
C ASP A 57 0.04 25.30 15.60
N ALA A 58 -0.09 26.17 14.60
CA ALA A 58 -1.17 27.13 14.48
C ALA A 58 -2.01 26.90 13.21
N ASP A 59 -1.73 25.83 12.47
CA ASP A 59 -2.29 25.59 11.15
C ASP A 59 -3.16 24.33 11.25
N ALA A 60 -4.46 24.49 10.99
CA ALA A 60 -5.38 23.37 10.96
C ALA A 60 -4.79 22.28 10.05
N PRO A 61 -4.89 21.00 10.44
CA PRO A 61 -4.25 19.95 9.66
C PRO A 61 -4.90 19.94 8.26
N GLY A 62 -4.05 19.93 7.22
CA GLY A 62 -4.40 20.02 5.80
C GLY A 62 -4.16 21.40 5.16
N LEU A 63 -3.38 22.29 5.79
CA LEU A 63 -3.09 23.64 5.25
C LEU A 63 -1.66 24.15 5.52
N GLY A 64 -0.73 23.31 5.97
CA GLY A 64 0.61 23.71 6.40
C GLY A 64 1.70 22.68 6.05
N ASP A 65 2.96 23.14 6.03
CA ASP A 65 4.15 22.32 5.74
C ASP A 65 4.31 21.20 6.78
N LEU A 66 4.58 19.96 6.34
CA LEU A 66 4.88 18.79 7.17
C LEU A 66 5.98 19.08 8.22
N ASP A 67 5.70 18.81 9.49
CA ASP A 67 6.68 18.90 10.58
C ASP A 67 7.47 17.58 10.72
N TYR A 68 8.72 17.63 11.19
CA TYR A 68 9.59 16.45 11.37
C TYR A 68 9.07 15.39 12.37
N ARG A 69 7.90 15.63 12.96
CA ARG A 69 7.21 14.79 13.95
C ARG A 69 5.93 14.17 13.41
N GLU A 70 5.47 14.63 12.27
CA GLU A 70 4.35 14.05 11.53
C GLU A 70 4.90 12.90 10.69
N LEU A 71 4.12 11.83 10.63
CA LEU A 71 4.38 10.73 9.70
C LEU A 71 3.72 11.11 8.37
N ASP A 72 4.35 10.68 7.29
CA ASP A 72 4.05 10.96 5.87
C ASP A 72 4.59 9.70 5.17
N SER A 73 3.75 8.68 5.15
CA SER A 73 4.16 7.29 4.85
C SER A 73 4.44 7.09 3.36
N ASP A 74 3.65 7.72 2.50
CA ASP A 74 3.81 7.76 1.04
C ASP A 74 4.75 8.87 0.52
N GLY A 75 5.03 9.90 1.32
CA GLY A 75 5.91 10.99 0.98
C GLY A 75 5.31 12.03 0.04
N ASP A 76 3.98 12.16 -0.01
CA ASP A 76 3.30 13.12 -0.88
C ASP A 76 3.30 14.55 -0.29
N GLY A 77 3.61 14.68 1.01
CA GLY A 77 3.73 15.92 1.76
C GLY A 77 2.48 16.33 2.54
N ILE A 78 1.44 15.50 2.54
CA ILE A 78 0.35 15.47 3.52
C ILE A 78 0.80 14.56 4.68
N ALA A 79 0.07 14.58 5.79
CA ALA A 79 0.47 13.84 6.99
C ALA A 79 -0.58 12.78 7.29
N ASP A 80 -0.17 11.58 7.68
CA ASP A 80 -1.04 10.40 7.88
C ASP A 80 -2.30 10.68 8.74
N VAL A 81 -2.23 11.65 9.64
CA VAL A 81 -3.37 11.99 10.51
C VAL A 81 -4.54 12.68 9.78
N ILE A 82 -4.31 13.13 8.55
CA ILE A 82 -5.26 13.84 7.69
C ILE A 82 -5.24 13.39 6.24
N ASP A 83 -4.27 12.56 5.86
CA ASP A 83 -4.32 11.88 4.60
C ASP A 83 -5.57 11.00 4.55
N PRO A 84 -6.25 10.94 3.39
CA PRO A 84 -7.27 9.93 3.14
C PRO A 84 -6.73 8.58 2.64
N ASP A 85 -5.46 8.49 2.24
CA ASP A 85 -4.82 7.35 1.58
C ASP A 85 -3.31 7.37 1.92
N ASP A 86 -2.94 6.81 3.08
CA ASP A 86 -1.62 7.00 3.72
C ASP A 86 -0.45 6.33 2.96
N ASP A 87 -0.70 5.36 2.08
CA ASP A 87 0.31 4.69 1.24
C ASP A 87 0.14 4.94 -0.27
N ASN A 88 -0.97 5.58 -0.67
CA ASN A 88 -1.26 6.05 -2.02
C ASN A 88 -1.34 4.90 -3.06
N ASP A 89 -1.79 3.73 -2.63
CA ASP A 89 -2.08 2.57 -3.47
C ASP A 89 -3.42 2.73 -4.26
N GLY A 90 -4.26 3.69 -3.84
CA GLY A 90 -5.54 4.04 -4.45
C GLY A 90 -6.77 3.38 -3.81
N ILE A 91 -6.59 2.62 -2.73
CA ILE A 91 -7.59 2.27 -1.72
C ILE A 91 -7.59 3.42 -0.68
N LEU A 92 -8.64 3.55 0.14
CA LEU A 92 -8.71 4.62 1.13
C LEU A 92 -8.61 4.01 2.52
N ASP A 93 -7.92 4.64 3.47
CA ASP A 93 -7.74 4.09 4.82
C ASP A 93 -9.06 3.71 5.51
N VAL A 94 -10.16 4.37 5.11
CA VAL A 94 -11.50 4.11 5.65
C VAL A 94 -12.07 2.76 5.20
N ASP A 95 -11.62 2.27 4.05
CA ASP A 95 -11.99 1.02 3.42
C ASP A 95 -11.03 -0.12 3.83
N GLU A 96 -9.72 0.12 4.00
CA GLU A 96 -8.76 -0.85 4.58
C GLU A 96 -8.94 -1.02 6.09
N GLY A 97 -9.09 0.10 6.79
CA GLY A 97 -9.27 0.12 8.24
C GLY A 97 -7.96 0.09 9.01
N THR A 98 -7.82 -0.83 9.96
CA THR A 98 -6.65 -0.86 10.86
C THR A 98 -6.20 -2.30 11.12
N GLY A 99 -6.40 -3.17 10.14
CA GLY A 99 -5.95 -4.55 10.19
C GLY A 99 -4.43 -4.65 10.03
N ASP A 100 -3.98 -5.86 9.77
CA ASP A 100 -2.59 -6.33 9.62
C ASP A 100 -2.81 -7.79 9.18
N SER A 101 -3.24 -7.94 7.93
CA SER A 101 -3.91 -9.14 7.42
C SER A 101 -2.92 -10.30 7.23
N ASP A 102 -1.72 -9.99 6.79
CA ASP A 102 -0.59 -10.92 6.71
C ASP A 102 0.17 -11.13 8.05
N GLY A 103 -0.01 -10.23 9.02
CA GLY A 103 0.63 -10.28 10.32
C GLY A 103 2.12 -9.90 10.33
N ASP A 104 2.61 -9.12 9.36
CA ASP A 104 3.99 -8.68 9.29
C ASP A 104 4.30 -7.50 10.24
N GLY A 105 3.25 -6.81 10.68
CA GLY A 105 3.29 -5.69 11.63
C GLY A 105 3.20 -4.30 10.99
N ILE A 106 2.99 -4.20 9.69
CA ILE A 106 2.54 -3.03 8.95
C ILE A 106 1.00 -3.11 8.86
N PRO A 107 0.26 -2.09 9.30
CA PRO A 107 -1.20 -2.09 9.14
C PRO A 107 -1.60 -2.00 7.67
N ASP A 108 -2.70 -2.65 7.28
CA ASP A 108 -3.19 -2.67 5.88
C ASP A 108 -3.19 -1.28 5.21
N TYR A 109 -3.67 -0.23 5.91
CA TYR A 109 -3.68 1.16 5.38
C TYR A 109 -2.29 1.83 5.17
N LEU A 110 -1.21 1.09 5.39
CA LEU A 110 0.18 1.49 5.21
C LEU A 110 0.98 0.43 4.43
N ASP A 111 0.31 -0.61 3.95
CA ASP A 111 0.90 -1.81 3.38
C ASP A 111 0.56 -1.90 1.90
N LEU A 112 1.58 -1.91 1.03
CA LEU A 112 1.37 -1.95 -0.42
C LEU A 112 1.04 -3.36 -0.97
N ASP A 113 1.03 -4.40 -0.13
CA ASP A 113 0.75 -5.82 -0.44
C ASP A 113 0.22 -6.50 0.84
N SER A 114 -1.02 -6.16 1.22
CA SER A 114 -1.62 -6.37 2.55
C SER A 114 -1.80 -7.85 2.95
N ASP A 115 -1.87 -8.77 1.98
CA ASP A 115 -1.88 -10.21 2.20
C ASP A 115 -0.53 -10.89 1.89
N ASN A 116 0.41 -10.12 1.32
CA ASN A 116 1.77 -10.49 0.99
C ASN A 116 1.85 -11.68 0.01
N ASP A 117 0.90 -11.81 -0.91
CA ASP A 117 0.91 -12.80 -1.99
C ASP A 117 1.91 -12.42 -3.13
N GLY A 118 2.39 -11.18 -3.13
CA GLY A 118 3.38 -10.64 -4.07
C GLY A 118 2.78 -9.83 -5.24
N ILE A 119 1.47 -9.63 -5.25
CA ILE A 119 0.72 -8.76 -6.16
C ILE A 119 0.29 -7.54 -5.33
N PRO A 120 0.70 -6.31 -5.70
CA PRO A 120 0.35 -5.14 -4.90
C PRO A 120 -1.16 -4.84 -4.89
N ASP A 121 -1.68 -4.34 -3.77
CA ASP A 121 -3.09 -3.97 -3.53
C ASP A 121 -3.67 -3.09 -4.65
N VAL A 122 -2.88 -2.09 -5.10
CA VAL A 122 -3.20 -1.24 -6.26
C VAL A 122 -3.55 -2.06 -7.52
N THR A 123 -2.87 -3.18 -7.76
CA THR A 123 -3.05 -4.04 -8.93
C THR A 123 -4.28 -4.92 -8.78
N GLU A 124 -4.50 -5.47 -7.60
CA GLU A 124 -5.62 -6.35 -7.28
C GLU A 124 -6.94 -5.60 -7.36
N ASN A 125 -6.96 -4.36 -6.87
CA ASN A 125 -8.13 -3.49 -6.93
C ASN A 125 -8.35 -2.84 -8.33
N GLY A 126 -7.60 -3.28 -9.35
CA GLY A 126 -7.73 -2.85 -10.74
C GLY A 126 -7.14 -1.47 -11.04
N GLY A 127 -6.31 -0.95 -10.14
CA GLY A 127 -5.46 0.21 -10.35
C GLY A 127 -4.35 -0.05 -11.38
N SER A 128 -3.54 0.97 -11.60
CA SER A 128 -2.48 0.92 -12.61
C SER A 128 -1.16 1.29 -11.98
N ASP A 129 -0.27 0.31 -11.85
CA ASP A 129 1.12 0.46 -11.39
C ASP A 129 2.13 -0.02 -12.48
N PRO A 130 2.48 0.82 -13.47
CA PRO A 130 3.42 0.46 -14.54
C PRO A 130 4.91 0.45 -14.14
N ASP A 131 5.32 1.02 -13.02
CA ASP A 131 6.68 0.96 -12.48
C ASP A 131 6.88 -0.12 -11.41
N GLY A 132 5.80 -0.71 -10.91
CA GLY A 132 5.79 -1.87 -10.03
C GLY A 132 6.16 -1.53 -8.59
N ASP A 133 6.03 -0.26 -8.17
CA ASP A 133 6.43 0.19 -6.84
C ASP A 133 5.31 0.12 -5.79
N GLY A 134 4.16 -0.47 -6.14
CA GLY A 134 3.00 -0.65 -5.27
C GLY A 134 2.11 0.59 -5.18
N VAL A 135 2.55 1.73 -5.71
CA VAL A 135 1.85 3.00 -5.60
C VAL A 135 1.06 3.30 -6.86
N LEU A 136 -0.08 3.98 -6.73
CA LEU A 136 -0.93 4.28 -7.87
C LEU A 136 -0.27 5.22 -8.89
N GLY A 137 -0.14 4.72 -10.11
CA GLY A 137 0.27 5.50 -11.26
C GLY A 137 1.73 5.27 -11.61
N THR A 138 2.48 6.33 -11.90
CA THR A 138 3.93 6.21 -12.19
C THR A 138 4.71 7.38 -11.65
N GLY A 139 5.81 7.11 -10.95
CA GLY A 139 6.64 8.12 -10.32
C GLY A 139 5.87 8.95 -9.28
N PRO A 140 6.26 10.21 -9.04
CA PRO A 140 5.65 10.99 -7.95
C PRO A 140 4.16 11.20 -8.14
N ILE A 141 3.41 11.08 -7.04
CA ILE A 141 1.98 11.38 -6.97
C ILE A 141 1.70 12.79 -7.50
N THR A 142 0.67 12.88 -8.34
CA THR A 142 0.18 14.16 -8.82
C THR A 142 -1.10 14.46 -8.07
N ASP A 143 -1.01 15.32 -7.06
CA ASP A 143 -2.14 15.92 -6.36
C ASP A 143 -2.20 17.41 -6.72
N THR A 144 -3.20 17.80 -7.51
CA THR A 144 -3.34 19.18 -7.99
C THR A 144 -3.89 20.14 -6.94
N ASP A 145 -4.72 19.67 -6.01
CA ASP A 145 -5.47 20.53 -5.11
C ASP A 145 -5.03 20.43 -3.64
N GLY A 146 -4.16 19.47 -3.32
CA GLY A 146 -3.42 19.37 -2.07
C GLY A 146 -4.22 18.70 -0.96
N ASP A 147 -5.06 17.72 -1.29
CA ASP A 147 -5.95 17.04 -0.34
C ASP A 147 -5.53 15.61 0.03
N GLY A 148 -4.40 15.13 -0.51
CA GLY A 148 -3.79 13.82 -0.24
C GLY A 148 -4.15 12.74 -1.27
N LEU A 149 -5.19 12.98 -2.09
CA LEU A 149 -5.55 12.01 -3.13
C LEU A 149 -4.82 12.30 -4.44
N SER A 150 -4.26 11.24 -5.02
CA SER A 150 -3.80 11.26 -6.41
C SER A 150 -4.91 11.70 -7.38
N ASP A 151 -4.60 12.58 -8.33
CA ASP A 151 -5.48 13.06 -9.40
C ASP A 151 -6.17 11.91 -10.18
N LEU A 152 -5.60 10.69 -10.13
CA LEU A 152 -6.13 9.48 -10.76
C LEU A 152 -7.39 8.97 -10.05
N VAL A 153 -7.44 9.09 -8.72
CA VAL A 153 -8.54 8.62 -7.87
C VAL A 153 -9.37 9.75 -7.25
N ASP A 154 -8.89 10.98 -7.23
CA ASP A 154 -9.63 12.12 -6.67
C ASP A 154 -10.90 12.50 -7.49
N PRO A 155 -12.11 12.29 -6.94
CA PRO A 155 -13.38 12.64 -7.61
C PRO A 155 -13.59 14.12 -7.89
N ASP A 156 -12.91 15.00 -7.16
CA ASP A 156 -13.14 16.44 -7.18
C ASP A 156 -12.13 17.19 -8.07
N ASN A 157 -10.97 16.58 -8.35
CA ASN A 157 -10.06 16.94 -9.45
C ASN A 157 -10.18 16.06 -10.72
N GLY A 158 -11.10 15.11 -10.75
CA GLY A 158 -11.57 14.45 -11.98
C GLY A 158 -11.09 13.02 -12.22
N GLY A 159 -10.40 12.45 -11.23
CA GLY A 159 -10.22 11.02 -11.02
C GLY A 159 -11.49 10.32 -10.53
N SER A 160 -11.35 9.07 -10.13
CA SER A 160 -12.43 8.27 -9.53
C SER A 160 -11.82 7.20 -8.64
N ILE A 161 -12.25 7.18 -7.37
CA ILE A 161 -11.85 6.16 -6.39
C ILE A 161 -11.99 4.75 -6.99
N LEU A 162 -10.98 3.92 -6.74
CA LEU A 162 -11.00 2.52 -7.14
C LEU A 162 -12.12 1.79 -6.39
N PRO A 163 -12.84 0.86 -7.04
CA PRO A 163 -13.81 0.04 -6.33
C PRO A 163 -13.06 -0.95 -5.44
N VAL A 164 -13.46 -1.14 -4.18
CA VAL A 164 -13.04 -2.33 -3.42
C VAL A 164 -13.65 -3.57 -4.07
N LEU A 165 -12.80 -4.41 -4.66
CA LEU A 165 -13.19 -5.67 -5.29
C LEU A 165 -13.32 -6.80 -4.24
N ASP A 166 -14.13 -7.80 -4.61
CA ASP A 166 -14.53 -8.98 -3.83
C ASP A 166 -15.08 -9.94 -4.88
N ARG A 167 -14.16 -10.63 -5.57
CA ARG A 167 -14.42 -11.29 -6.87
C ARG A 167 -15.27 -12.54 -6.71
N ASP A 168 -15.13 -13.24 -5.59
CA ASP A 168 -15.83 -14.48 -5.28
C ASP A 168 -17.10 -14.28 -4.43
N GLU A 169 -17.32 -13.06 -3.91
CA GLU A 169 -18.42 -12.64 -3.04
C GLU A 169 -18.44 -13.32 -1.65
N ASP A 170 -17.29 -13.71 -1.10
CA ASP A 170 -17.20 -14.30 0.25
C ASP A 170 -17.17 -13.24 1.38
N GLY A 171 -16.83 -12.01 1.02
CA GLY A 171 -16.80 -10.85 1.90
C GLY A 171 -15.40 -10.45 2.41
N ILE A 172 -14.34 -11.08 1.92
CA ILE A 172 -12.95 -10.64 2.02
C ILE A 172 -12.63 -9.89 0.72
N PRO A 173 -12.15 -8.63 0.79
CA PRO A 173 -11.71 -7.92 -0.40
C PRO A 173 -10.52 -8.60 -1.07
N ASP A 174 -10.41 -8.50 -2.41
CA ASP A 174 -9.34 -9.14 -3.19
C ASP A 174 -7.94 -8.83 -2.62
N TYR A 175 -7.64 -7.58 -2.27
CA TYR A 175 -6.33 -7.19 -1.69
C TYR A 175 -6.01 -7.78 -0.30
N LEU A 176 -6.95 -8.51 0.29
CA LEU A 176 -6.81 -9.22 1.57
C LEU A 176 -7.04 -10.74 1.41
N ASP A 177 -7.21 -11.22 0.18
CA ASP A 177 -7.67 -12.57 -0.15
C ASP A 177 -6.61 -13.35 -0.93
N LEU A 178 -6.04 -14.38 -0.30
CA LEU A 178 -4.98 -15.21 -0.90
C LEU A 178 -5.45 -16.12 -2.07
N ASP A 179 -6.75 -16.19 -2.37
CA ASP A 179 -7.40 -16.93 -3.48
C ASP A 179 -8.65 -16.16 -3.93
N SER A 180 -8.44 -15.00 -4.57
CA SER A 180 -9.46 -13.99 -4.88
C SER A 180 -10.70 -14.52 -5.59
N ASP A 181 -10.58 -15.57 -6.41
CA ASP A 181 -11.72 -16.17 -7.10
C ASP A 181 -12.22 -17.49 -6.49
N ASN A 182 -11.51 -17.97 -5.47
CA ASN A 182 -11.74 -19.16 -4.68
C ASN A 182 -11.89 -20.44 -5.51
N ASP A 183 -11.09 -20.58 -6.57
CA ASP A 183 -11.00 -21.81 -7.36
C ASP A 183 -10.01 -22.84 -6.77
N GLY A 184 -9.29 -22.49 -5.71
CA GLY A 184 -8.35 -23.39 -5.03
C GLY A 184 -6.95 -23.40 -5.62
N ILE A 185 -6.61 -22.43 -6.47
CA ILE A 185 -5.25 -22.05 -6.82
C ILE A 185 -5.02 -20.64 -6.27
N THR A 186 -4.10 -20.50 -5.32
CA THR A 186 -3.81 -19.20 -4.69
C THR A 186 -3.25 -18.18 -5.68
N ASP A 187 -3.54 -16.90 -5.46
CA ASP A 187 -3.21 -15.77 -6.34
C ASP A 187 -1.72 -15.70 -6.67
N VAL A 188 -0.85 -15.87 -5.67
CA VAL A 188 0.61 -15.99 -5.84
C VAL A 188 1.02 -17.03 -6.89
N ILE A 189 0.29 -18.13 -7.03
CA ILE A 189 0.59 -19.19 -8.00
C ILE A 189 0.09 -18.82 -9.39
N GLU A 190 -1.09 -18.20 -9.48
CA GLU A 190 -1.72 -17.77 -10.73
C GLU A 190 -0.93 -16.63 -11.39
N ALA A 191 -0.47 -15.69 -10.57
CA ALA A 191 0.48 -14.65 -10.97
C ALA A 191 1.88 -15.18 -11.32
N GLY A 192 2.13 -16.48 -11.12
CA GLY A 192 3.36 -17.17 -11.50
C GLY A 192 4.50 -17.02 -10.50
N GLY A 193 4.18 -16.62 -9.28
CA GLY A 193 5.05 -16.61 -8.10
C GLY A 193 5.37 -18.01 -7.58
N THR A 194 5.89 -18.06 -6.36
CA THR A 194 6.20 -19.34 -5.70
C THR A 194 5.84 -19.31 -4.23
N ASP A 195 4.99 -20.26 -3.85
CA ASP A 195 4.70 -20.62 -2.47
C ASP A 195 5.12 -22.09 -2.21
N PRO A 196 6.34 -22.34 -1.69
CA PRO A 196 6.79 -23.66 -1.29
C PRO A 196 6.24 -24.15 0.06
N ASP A 197 5.59 -23.31 0.85
CA ASP A 197 5.02 -23.60 2.18
C ASP A 197 3.60 -24.15 2.05
N GLY A 198 2.87 -23.68 1.05
CA GLY A 198 1.44 -23.88 0.88
C GLY A 198 0.64 -23.00 1.83
N ASP A 199 1.07 -21.76 2.08
CA ASP A 199 0.35 -20.78 2.92
C ASP A 199 -0.20 -19.58 2.14
N GLY A 200 -0.15 -19.58 0.80
CA GLY A 200 -0.70 -18.52 -0.05
C GLY A 200 0.18 -17.28 -0.18
N VAL A 201 1.15 -17.11 0.72
CA VAL A 201 2.04 -15.94 0.78
C VAL A 201 3.30 -16.15 -0.09
N ILE A 202 3.87 -15.08 -0.62
CA ILE A 202 5.08 -15.17 -1.45
C ILE A 202 6.31 -15.66 -0.65
N GLY A 203 6.93 -16.73 -1.15
CA GLY A 203 8.20 -17.22 -0.62
C GLY A 203 8.03 -18.24 0.50
N THR A 204 8.85 -18.16 1.55
CA THR A 204 8.83 -19.19 2.61
C THR A 204 9.10 -18.59 3.98
N GLY A 205 8.31 -18.94 4.99
CA GLY A 205 8.49 -18.45 6.34
C GLY A 205 8.19 -16.95 6.48
N PRO A 206 8.74 -16.25 7.50
CA PRO A 206 8.37 -14.87 7.75
C PRO A 206 8.72 -13.94 6.60
N ILE A 207 7.79 -13.03 6.31
CA ILE A 207 7.96 -11.93 5.34
C ILE A 207 9.18 -11.11 5.75
N SER A 208 9.92 -10.69 4.73
CA SER A 208 11.08 -9.83 4.87
C SER A 208 10.77 -8.58 4.09
N ASP A 209 10.57 -7.47 4.78
CA ASP A 209 10.56 -6.13 4.22
C ASP A 209 11.70 -5.34 4.91
N LEU A 210 12.66 -4.83 4.15
CA LEU A 210 13.84 -4.15 4.69
C LEU A 210 13.61 -2.63 4.79
N ASN A 211 12.70 -2.08 4.02
CA ASN A 211 12.46 -0.66 3.85
C ASN A 211 11.20 -0.21 4.61
N GLY A 212 10.26 -1.12 4.86
CA GLY A 212 9.08 -0.90 5.69
C GLY A 212 7.88 -0.35 4.90
N ASN A 213 7.73 -0.70 3.62
CA ASN A 213 6.65 -0.26 2.75
C ASN A 213 5.63 -1.36 2.41
N GLY A 214 5.65 -2.50 3.11
CA GLY A 214 4.65 -3.56 2.91
C GLY A 214 5.03 -4.60 1.87
N LEU A 215 5.65 -4.16 0.76
CA LEU A 215 6.14 -5.09 -0.26
C LEU A 215 7.25 -6.01 0.25
N SER A 216 7.05 -7.32 0.12
CA SER A 216 8.10 -8.31 0.38
C SER A 216 9.37 -8.06 -0.44
N SER A 217 10.55 -8.11 0.21
CA SER A 217 11.90 -8.03 -0.39
C SER A 217 12.12 -8.96 -1.61
N ILE A 218 11.27 -9.99 -1.78
CA ILE A 218 11.32 -10.92 -2.91
C ILE A 218 10.87 -10.22 -4.19
N VAL A 219 9.85 -9.37 -4.09
CA VAL A 219 9.13 -8.74 -5.20
C VAL A 219 9.32 -7.23 -5.26
N ASP A 220 9.73 -6.58 -4.17
CA ASP A 220 9.93 -5.14 -4.14
C ASP A 220 11.03 -4.65 -5.13
N PRO A 221 10.74 -3.77 -6.11
CA PRO A 221 11.73 -3.24 -7.03
C PRO A 221 12.76 -2.30 -6.38
N ASN A 222 12.40 -1.69 -5.26
CA ASN A 222 13.24 -0.82 -4.45
C ASN A 222 14.18 -1.63 -3.54
N GLU A 223 13.96 -2.94 -3.43
CA GLU A 223 14.80 -3.88 -2.68
C GLU A 223 15.40 -4.99 -3.51
N PHE A 224 16.74 -5.08 -3.49
CA PHE A 224 17.50 -6.14 -4.17
C PHE A 224 17.19 -6.32 -5.68
N GLY A 225 16.37 -5.45 -6.29
CA GLY A 225 15.87 -5.55 -7.65
C GLY A 225 14.82 -6.65 -7.82
N GLY A 226 13.91 -6.78 -6.84
CA GLY A 226 12.66 -7.52 -6.99
C GLY A 226 11.82 -6.98 -8.15
N ILE A 227 10.80 -7.76 -8.50
CA ILE A 227 9.75 -7.33 -9.44
C ILE A 227 8.46 -7.91 -8.88
N VAL A 228 7.46 -7.05 -8.66
CA VAL A 228 6.08 -7.43 -8.34
C VAL A 228 5.57 -8.49 -9.30
N LEU A 229 4.75 -9.39 -8.80
CA LEU A 229 4.22 -10.44 -9.65
C LEU A 229 3.37 -9.81 -10.75
N PRO A 230 3.47 -10.33 -11.99
CA PRO A 230 2.57 -9.88 -13.04
C PRO A 230 1.15 -10.32 -12.69
N ASN A 231 0.16 -9.58 -13.17
CA ASN A 231 -1.24 -10.02 -13.16
C ASN A 231 -1.63 -10.48 -14.59
N PRO A 232 -1.34 -11.75 -14.97
CA PRO A 232 -1.56 -12.25 -16.32
C PRO A 232 -3.05 -12.41 -16.64
N ASP A 233 -3.40 -12.32 -17.92
CA ASP A 233 -4.71 -12.67 -18.49
C ASP A 233 -4.43 -13.66 -19.62
N THR A 234 -4.56 -14.95 -19.34
CA THR A 234 -4.09 -16.05 -20.18
C THR A 234 -4.94 -16.21 -21.44
N ASP A 235 -6.26 -16.02 -21.35
CA ASP A 235 -7.19 -16.19 -22.47
C ASP A 235 -7.51 -14.87 -23.23
N LEU A 236 -7.13 -13.71 -22.66
CA LEU A 236 -7.34 -12.36 -23.15
C LEU A 236 -8.81 -11.91 -23.18
N ASP A 237 -9.62 -12.36 -22.22
CA ASP A 237 -11.01 -11.94 -22.07
C ASP A 237 -11.20 -10.68 -21.22
N GLY A 238 -10.14 -10.27 -20.51
CA GLY A 238 -10.07 -9.08 -19.67
C GLY A 238 -10.32 -9.33 -18.19
N VAL A 239 -10.39 -10.59 -17.76
CA VAL A 239 -10.24 -11.03 -16.38
C VAL A 239 -8.83 -11.61 -16.23
N ASN A 240 -8.12 -11.27 -15.17
CA ASN A 240 -6.80 -11.85 -14.95
C ASN A 240 -6.92 -13.23 -14.30
N ASP A 241 -5.85 -14.03 -14.40
CA ASP A 241 -5.84 -15.44 -14.01
C ASP A 241 -6.26 -15.61 -12.52
N MET A 242 -5.68 -14.82 -11.59
CA MET A 242 -6.05 -14.79 -10.15
C MET A 242 -7.54 -14.49 -9.85
N ASN A 243 -8.27 -14.08 -10.87
CA ASN A 243 -9.61 -13.57 -10.82
C ASN A 243 -10.53 -14.38 -11.76
N ASP A 244 -10.05 -15.44 -12.42
CA ASP A 244 -10.75 -16.18 -13.47
C ASP A 244 -10.73 -17.71 -13.29
N VAL A 245 -11.85 -18.23 -12.78
CA VAL A 245 -12.14 -19.66 -12.57
C VAL A 245 -11.98 -20.61 -13.79
N ASP A 246 -11.68 -20.10 -14.98
CA ASP A 246 -11.33 -20.84 -16.21
C ASP A 246 -10.33 -20.01 -17.05
N SER A 247 -9.16 -19.74 -16.48
CA SER A 247 -8.05 -18.91 -16.95
C SER A 247 -7.61 -19.16 -18.41
N ASP A 248 -7.81 -20.37 -18.95
CA ASP A 248 -7.50 -20.69 -20.34
C ASP A 248 -8.74 -20.85 -21.26
N ASN A 249 -9.93 -20.74 -20.67
CA ASN A 249 -11.26 -20.77 -21.26
C ASN A 249 -11.46 -21.98 -22.18
N ASP A 250 -10.92 -23.13 -21.78
CA ASP A 250 -11.11 -24.40 -22.47
C ASP A 250 -12.41 -25.11 -22.07
N GLY A 251 -13.09 -24.60 -21.04
CA GLY A 251 -14.35 -25.09 -20.50
C GLY A 251 -14.18 -26.12 -19.39
N ILE A 252 -13.00 -26.23 -18.80
CA ILE A 252 -12.69 -26.97 -17.58
C ILE A 252 -12.18 -25.95 -16.56
N ALA A 253 -12.95 -25.71 -15.50
CA ALA A 253 -12.54 -24.79 -14.46
C ALA A 253 -11.20 -25.18 -13.82
N ASP A 254 -10.43 -24.19 -13.39
CA ASP A 254 -9.08 -24.32 -12.85
C ASP A 254 -9.02 -25.20 -11.60
N VAL A 255 -10.02 -25.06 -10.71
CA VAL A 255 -10.25 -26.00 -9.60
C VAL A 255 -10.20 -27.47 -10.04
N VAL A 256 -10.75 -27.80 -11.21
CA VAL A 256 -10.78 -29.16 -11.76
C VAL A 256 -9.45 -29.53 -12.38
N GLU A 257 -8.76 -28.59 -13.01
CA GLU A 257 -7.43 -28.76 -13.58
C GLU A 257 -6.36 -29.03 -12.51
N ALA A 258 -6.41 -28.28 -11.41
CA ALA A 258 -5.62 -28.48 -10.19
C ALA A 258 -5.95 -29.80 -9.47
N GLY A 259 -7.10 -30.41 -9.78
CA GLY A 259 -7.53 -31.70 -9.25
C GLY A 259 -8.39 -31.60 -7.99
N GLY A 260 -8.89 -30.40 -7.68
CA GLY A 260 -9.94 -30.12 -6.71
C GLY A 260 -11.32 -30.63 -7.13
N THR A 261 -12.36 -30.16 -6.45
CA THR A 261 -13.74 -30.56 -6.74
C THR A 261 -14.69 -29.37 -6.76
N ASP A 262 -15.39 -29.23 -7.88
CA ASP A 262 -16.54 -28.34 -8.08
C ASP A 262 -17.80 -29.20 -8.40
N PRO A 263 -18.61 -29.56 -7.39
CA PRO A 263 -19.83 -30.34 -7.56
C PRO A 263 -21.06 -29.51 -8.00
N ASP A 264 -21.06 -28.19 -7.87
CA ASP A 264 -22.14 -27.25 -8.24
C ASP A 264 -22.05 -26.84 -9.71
N GLY A 265 -20.83 -26.79 -10.24
CA GLY A 265 -20.48 -26.28 -11.55
C GLY A 265 -20.37 -24.76 -11.60
N ASP A 266 -19.94 -24.09 -10.52
CA ASP A 266 -19.76 -22.64 -10.47
C ASP A 266 -18.30 -22.17 -10.63
N GLY A 267 -17.34 -23.09 -10.75
CA GLY A 267 -15.92 -22.77 -10.96
C GLY A 267 -15.12 -22.71 -9.66
N GLN A 268 -15.77 -22.47 -8.54
CA GLN A 268 -15.15 -22.36 -7.22
C GLN A 268 -14.94 -23.72 -6.55
N ILE A 269 -14.07 -23.74 -5.55
CA ILE A 269 -13.80 -24.92 -4.76
C ILE A 269 -14.93 -25.23 -3.77
N GLY A 270 -15.36 -26.48 -3.74
CA GLY A 270 -16.31 -26.95 -2.73
C GLY A 270 -17.76 -26.85 -3.17
N THR A 271 -18.69 -26.53 -2.27
CA THR A 271 -20.11 -26.38 -2.61
C THR A 271 -20.80 -25.31 -1.79
N GLY A 272 -21.60 -24.46 -2.44
CA GLY A 272 -22.27 -23.36 -1.76
C GLY A 272 -21.27 -22.29 -1.30
N PRO A 273 -21.64 -21.44 -0.31
CA PRO A 273 -20.77 -20.36 0.14
C PRO A 273 -19.43 -20.90 0.63
N ILE A 274 -18.36 -20.20 0.26
CA ILE A 274 -17.02 -20.43 0.77
C ILE A 274 -17.03 -20.30 2.29
N THR A 275 -16.28 -21.18 2.93
CA THR A 275 -16.09 -21.14 4.38
C THR A 275 -14.63 -20.88 4.63
N ASP A 276 -14.34 -19.70 5.11
CA ASP A 276 -13.05 -19.33 5.68
C ASP A 276 -13.24 -19.10 7.19
N THR A 277 -12.61 -19.95 8.00
CA THR A 277 -12.69 -19.85 9.47
C THR A 277 -11.65 -18.90 10.04
N ASP A 278 -10.54 -18.69 9.34
CA ASP A 278 -9.35 -17.94 9.74
C ASP A 278 -9.51 -16.46 9.40
N GLY A 279 -10.17 -16.17 8.28
CA GLY A 279 -10.21 -14.85 7.67
C GLY A 279 -8.98 -14.56 6.82
N ASP A 280 -8.37 -15.56 6.18
CA ASP A 280 -7.16 -15.43 5.35
C ASP A 280 -7.46 -15.54 3.84
N GLY A 281 -8.73 -15.54 3.42
CA GLY A 281 -9.12 -15.65 2.01
C GLY A 281 -9.13 -17.09 1.48
N LEU A 282 -8.38 -17.99 2.12
CA LEU A 282 -8.34 -19.38 1.71
C LEU A 282 -9.51 -20.19 2.26
N SER A 283 -10.20 -20.88 1.35
CA SER A 283 -11.26 -21.82 1.73
C SER A 283 -10.76 -22.94 2.68
N ASP A 284 -11.51 -23.23 3.75
CA ASP A 284 -11.28 -24.28 4.78
C ASP A 284 -11.02 -25.71 4.23
N ILE A 285 -11.26 -25.93 2.94
CA ILE A 285 -11.15 -27.21 2.24
C ILE A 285 -9.86 -27.37 1.44
N VAL A 286 -9.04 -26.31 1.33
CA VAL A 286 -7.69 -26.29 0.75
C VAL A 286 -6.66 -26.81 1.76
#